data_AF-A0A7W1ELG0-F1
#
_entry.id   AF-A0A7W1ELG0-F1
#
_cell.length_a   1.000
_cell.length_b   1.000
_cell.length_c   1.000
_cell.angle_alpha   90.00
_cell.angle_beta   90.00
_cell.angle_gamma   90.00
#
_symmetry.space_group_name_H-M   'P 1'
#
loop_
_entity.id
_entity.type
_entity.pdbx_description
1 polymer ?
#
loop_
_entity_poly.entity_id
_entity_poly.type
_entity_poly.pdbx_seq_one_letter_code
_entity_poly.pdbx_strand_id
1 'polypeptide(L)'
;MHFHPSIRGLLVPIGLLLAIVASPVAASAQRADSAQAAVHARPRIADTVSGLAPRPPISPRRAFLYSLLIPGYSQSRLGRPTAGLLFALSESIGIAMLRESIAEVRQAERFRTDSLLFLGNDPVTGQPIMQRAPYDAGLVEIRRGHREDWIAFLIANHLFAAADGYVAANLWDLPSQVTVRASPGSTVIAARIRW
;
A
#
# COMPACT_ATOMS: atom_id res chain seq x y z
N MET A 1 -14.49 -13.09 41.82
CA MET A 1 -14.13 -14.00 40.71
C MET A 1 -14.39 -13.26 39.42
N HIS A 2 -13.34 -12.74 38.80
CA HIS A 2 -13.38 -11.91 37.60
C HIS A 2 -13.07 -12.76 36.36
N PHE A 3 -13.93 -12.69 35.34
CA PHE A 3 -13.62 -13.12 33.98
C PHE A 3 -14.06 -12.01 33.03
N HIS A 4 -13.09 -11.32 32.43
CA HIS A 4 -13.29 -10.35 31.37
C HIS A 4 -12.63 -10.96 30.11
N PRO A 5 -13.37 -11.34 29.06
CA PRO A 5 -12.75 -11.73 27.80
C PRO A 5 -12.28 -10.46 27.10
N SER A 6 -11.01 -10.14 27.30
CA SER A 6 -10.32 -9.01 26.68
C SER A 6 -10.13 -9.23 25.18
N ILE A 7 -10.43 -8.19 24.42
CA ILE A 7 -10.20 -7.97 22.98
C ILE A 7 -8.68 -7.89 22.69
N ARG A 8 -7.93 -8.93 23.07
CA ARG A 8 -6.46 -9.01 22.92
C ARG A 8 -6.02 -9.99 21.83
N GLY A 9 -6.96 -10.69 21.18
CA GLY A 9 -6.65 -11.75 20.21
C GLY A 9 -6.37 -11.27 18.77
N LEU A 10 -6.75 -10.05 18.39
CA LEU A 10 -6.68 -9.59 16.99
C LEU A 10 -5.51 -8.66 16.65
N LEU A 11 -4.76 -8.21 17.66
CA LEU A 11 -3.61 -7.32 17.44
C LEU A 11 -2.30 -8.06 17.17
N VAL A 12 -2.21 -9.36 17.49
CA VAL A 12 -1.00 -10.15 17.32
C VAL A 12 -0.69 -10.52 15.85
N PRO A 13 -1.65 -10.82 14.95
CA PRO A 13 -1.30 -11.10 13.54
C PRO A 13 -1.02 -9.83 12.71
N ILE A 14 -1.49 -8.65 13.14
CA ILE A 14 -1.27 -7.37 12.44
C ILE A 14 0.15 -6.83 12.72
N GLY A 15 0.64 -6.98 13.96
CA GLY A 15 2.00 -6.56 14.33
C GLY A 15 3.10 -7.33 13.60
N LEU A 16 2.88 -8.62 13.28
CA LEU A 16 3.85 -9.44 12.56
C LEU A 16 3.89 -9.14 11.06
N LEU A 17 2.77 -8.70 10.47
CA LEU A 17 2.70 -8.26 9.07
C LEU A 17 3.29 -6.85 8.86
N LEU A 18 3.13 -5.95 9.83
CA LEU A 18 3.76 -4.62 9.81
C LEU A 18 5.28 -4.68 10.07
N ALA A 19 5.76 -5.64 10.85
CA ALA A 19 7.20 -5.81 11.10
C ALA A 19 8.00 -6.26 9.86
N ILE A 20 7.34 -6.89 8.87
CA ILE A 20 7.99 -7.26 7.59
C ILE A 20 8.03 -6.06 6.63
N VAL A 21 7.05 -5.15 6.71
CA VAL A 21 7.02 -3.90 5.91
C VAL A 21 7.93 -2.81 6.49
N ALA A 22 8.18 -2.84 7.81
CA ALA A 22 9.04 -1.88 8.52
C ALA A 22 10.54 -2.23 8.49
N SER A 23 11.01 -3.05 7.53
CA SER A 23 12.44 -3.02 7.21
C SER A 23 12.76 -1.62 6.67
N PRO A 24 13.73 -0.89 7.23
CA PRO A 24 14.07 0.43 6.74
C PRO A 24 14.67 0.27 5.35
N VAL A 25 13.84 0.41 4.31
CA VAL A 25 14.34 0.85 3.03
C VAL A 25 14.87 2.24 3.32
N ALA A 26 16.18 2.36 3.46
CA ALA A 26 16.85 3.63 3.54
C ALA A 26 16.35 4.44 2.33
N ALA A 27 15.46 5.40 2.59
CA ALA A 27 14.98 6.34 1.60
C ALA A 27 16.17 7.23 1.26
N SER A 28 17.02 6.78 0.34
CA SER A 28 18.01 7.66 -0.27
C SER A 28 17.21 8.66 -1.10
N ALA A 29 17.14 9.89 -0.64
CA ALA A 29 16.71 11.01 -1.46
C ALA A 29 17.45 10.92 -2.80
N GLN A 30 16.69 10.75 -3.87
CA GLN A 30 17.22 10.61 -5.22
C GLN A 30 17.89 11.94 -5.57
N ARG A 31 19.22 11.98 -5.48
CA ARG A 31 19.99 13.15 -5.89
C ARG A 31 19.79 13.31 -7.39
N ALA A 32 19.12 14.38 -7.80
CA ALA A 32 18.95 14.71 -9.20
C ALA A 32 20.34 15.02 -9.80
N ASP A 33 20.93 14.02 -10.47
CA ASP A 33 22.22 14.17 -11.12
C ASP A 33 21.98 14.72 -12.53
N SER A 34 22.10 16.03 -12.67
CA SER A 34 22.05 16.71 -13.96
C SER A 34 23.37 16.51 -14.69
N ALA A 35 23.49 15.44 -15.48
CA ALA A 35 24.58 15.30 -16.43
C ALA A 35 24.46 16.39 -17.50
N GLN A 36 25.37 17.37 -17.46
CA GLN A 36 25.52 18.34 -18.55
C GLN A 36 25.88 17.61 -19.84
N ALA A 37 25.04 17.82 -20.86
CA ALA A 37 25.24 17.28 -22.20
C ALA A 37 26.47 17.94 -22.86
N ALA A 38 27.61 17.25 -22.83
CA ALA A 38 28.68 17.50 -23.79
C ALA A 38 28.22 16.94 -25.14
N VAL A 39 27.83 17.83 -26.06
CA VAL A 39 27.50 17.48 -27.45
C VAL A 39 28.81 17.15 -28.18
N HIS A 40 29.16 15.87 -28.20
CA HIS A 40 30.06 15.33 -29.21
C HIS A 40 29.22 14.60 -30.25
N ALA A 41 29.22 15.14 -31.48
CA ALA A 41 28.56 14.55 -32.63
C ALA A 41 29.17 13.17 -32.91
N ARG A 42 28.54 12.12 -32.39
CA ARG A 42 28.89 10.74 -32.67
C ARG A 42 28.42 10.41 -34.10
N PRO A 43 29.26 9.78 -34.95
CA PRO A 43 28.80 9.30 -36.25
C PRO A 43 27.64 8.33 -36.05
N ARG A 44 26.57 8.54 -36.83
CA ARG A 44 25.35 7.73 -36.83
C ARG A 44 25.70 6.35 -37.41
N ILE A 45 26.20 5.45 -36.57
CA ILE A 45 26.21 4.03 -36.90
C ILE A 45 24.74 3.65 -37.02
N ALA A 46 24.30 3.30 -38.22
CA ALA A 46 22.98 2.74 -38.42
C ALA A 46 22.89 1.46 -37.59
N ASP A 47 22.11 1.50 -36.51
CA ASP A 47 21.80 0.36 -35.66
C ASP A 47 21.12 -0.72 -36.51
N THR A 48 21.95 -1.59 -37.09
CA THR A 48 21.51 -2.75 -37.89
C THR A 48 21.43 -3.98 -36.98
N VAL A 49 20.88 -3.81 -35.78
CA VAL A 49 20.38 -4.92 -34.95
C VAL A 49 18.84 -4.90 -34.99
N SER A 50 18.30 -4.82 -36.19
CA SER A 50 16.89 -5.13 -36.44
C SER A 50 16.74 -6.64 -36.41
N GLY A 51 16.39 -7.23 -35.26
CA GLY A 51 16.03 -8.65 -35.26
C GLY A 51 15.67 -9.32 -33.94
N LEU A 52 16.34 -9.02 -32.82
CA LEU A 52 16.21 -9.86 -31.62
C LEU A 52 16.20 -9.10 -30.29
N ALA A 53 15.78 -7.83 -30.26
CA ALA A 53 15.51 -7.16 -29.00
C ALA A 53 14.39 -7.93 -28.26
N PRO A 54 14.63 -8.41 -27.01
CA PRO A 54 13.62 -9.13 -26.25
C PRO A 54 12.38 -8.24 -26.09
N ARG A 55 11.25 -8.66 -26.68
CA ARG A 55 10.00 -7.91 -26.54
C ARG A 55 9.37 -8.22 -25.20
N PRO A 56 8.84 -7.21 -24.47
CA PRO A 56 8.10 -7.48 -23.26
C PRO A 56 6.82 -8.27 -23.58
N PRO A 57 6.39 -9.17 -22.66
CA PRO A 57 5.17 -9.97 -22.85
C PRO A 57 3.91 -9.11 -22.97
N ILE A 58 3.93 -7.89 -22.43
CA ILE A 58 2.87 -6.89 -22.57
C ILE A 58 3.48 -5.52 -22.88
N SER A 59 2.81 -4.73 -23.72
CA SER A 59 3.26 -3.38 -24.04
C SER A 59 3.10 -2.44 -22.82
N PRO A 60 3.91 -1.38 -22.69
CA PRO A 60 3.81 -0.47 -21.55
C PRO A 60 2.43 0.15 -21.34
N ARG A 61 1.74 0.54 -22.43
CA ARG A 61 0.37 1.06 -22.34
C ARG A 61 -0.62 0.02 -21.80
N ARG A 62 -0.49 -1.24 -22.22
CA ARG A 62 -1.31 -2.34 -21.69
C ARG A 62 -0.96 -2.63 -20.24
N ALA A 63 0.32 -2.59 -19.89
CA ALA A 63 0.78 -2.79 -18.52
C ALA A 63 0.25 -1.71 -17.55
N PHE A 64 0.19 -0.46 -18.01
CA PHE A 64 -0.46 0.61 -17.27
C PHE A 64 -1.95 0.31 -17.06
N LEU A 65 -2.70 0.13 -18.15
CA LEU A 65 -4.16 -0.01 -18.09
C LEU A 65 -4.60 -1.26 -17.31
N TYR A 66 -3.93 -2.39 -17.49
CA TYR A 66 -4.29 -3.61 -16.79
C TYR A 66 -4.03 -3.51 -15.29
N SER A 67 -2.92 -2.87 -14.87
CA SER A 67 -2.65 -2.71 -13.44
C SER A 67 -3.46 -1.59 -12.80
N LEU A 68 -3.87 -0.59 -13.59
CA LEU A 68 -4.82 0.44 -13.13
C LEU A 68 -6.19 -0.18 -12.84
N LEU A 69 -6.60 -1.22 -13.57
CA LEU A 69 -7.86 -1.92 -13.34
C LEU A 69 -7.72 -2.99 -12.24
N ILE A 70 -6.62 -3.74 -12.28
CA ILE A 70 -6.37 -4.87 -11.37
C ILE A 70 -4.94 -4.70 -10.82
N PRO A 71 -4.79 -4.10 -9.63
CA PRO A 71 -3.48 -3.88 -9.02
C PRO A 71 -2.66 -5.18 -8.96
N GLY A 72 -1.40 -5.11 -9.41
CA GLY A 72 -0.48 -6.25 -9.44
C GLY A 72 -0.56 -7.17 -10.67
N TYR A 73 -1.56 -7.00 -11.55
CA TYR A 73 -1.72 -7.87 -12.73
C TYR A 73 -0.50 -7.83 -13.67
N SER A 74 -0.04 -6.63 -14.05
CA SER A 74 1.03 -6.53 -15.04
C SER A 74 2.38 -6.95 -14.50
N GLN A 75 2.61 -6.74 -13.20
CA GLN A 75 3.79 -7.21 -12.48
C GLN A 75 3.88 -8.74 -12.55
N SER A 76 2.76 -9.46 -12.39
CA SER A 76 2.74 -10.92 -12.53
C SER A 76 3.08 -11.37 -13.96
N ARG A 77 2.55 -10.68 -14.98
CA ARG A 77 2.82 -10.95 -16.40
C ARG A 77 4.26 -10.62 -16.81
N LEU A 78 4.85 -9.61 -16.16
CA LEU A 78 6.23 -9.19 -16.32
C LEU A 78 7.15 -9.90 -15.32
N GLY A 79 6.83 -11.10 -14.81
CA GLY A 79 7.76 -11.88 -13.98
C GLY A 79 8.28 -11.17 -12.71
N ARG A 80 7.54 -10.19 -12.17
CA ARG A 80 7.86 -9.46 -10.92
C ARG A 80 6.88 -9.87 -9.81
N PRO A 81 6.94 -11.11 -9.30
CA PRO A 81 5.95 -11.66 -8.38
C PRO A 81 5.88 -10.89 -7.06
N THR A 82 7.01 -10.40 -6.53
CA THR A 82 7.04 -9.62 -5.29
C THR A 82 6.26 -8.32 -5.42
N ALA A 83 6.46 -7.56 -6.50
CA ALA A 83 5.73 -6.32 -6.75
C ALA A 83 4.23 -6.59 -6.95
N GLY A 84 3.88 -7.63 -7.72
CA GLY A 84 2.49 -8.03 -7.91
C GLY A 84 1.80 -8.42 -6.60
N LEU A 85 2.48 -9.17 -5.74
CA LEU A 85 1.98 -9.57 -4.43
C LEU A 85 1.76 -8.36 -3.51
N LEU A 86 2.68 -7.40 -3.49
CA LEU A 86 2.54 -6.19 -2.66
C LEU A 86 1.28 -5.40 -3.01
N PHE A 87 1.01 -5.18 -4.30
CA PHE A 87 -0.20 -4.48 -4.75
C PHE A 87 -1.47 -5.27 -4.44
N ALA A 88 -1.45 -6.59 -4.64
CA ALA A 88 -2.61 -7.44 -4.36
C ALA A 88 -2.94 -7.52 -2.85
N LEU A 89 -1.92 -7.60 -1.98
CA LEU A 89 -2.10 -7.59 -0.53
C LEU A 89 -2.59 -6.23 -0.04
N SER A 90 -2.00 -5.15 -0.56
CA SER A 90 -2.43 -3.78 -0.24
C SER A 90 -3.89 -3.56 -0.63
N GLU A 91 -4.28 -3.99 -1.84
CA GLU A 91 -5.67 -3.96 -2.31
C GLU A 91 -6.61 -4.73 -1.38
N SER A 92 -6.23 -5.94 -0.99
CA SER A 92 -7.01 -6.79 -0.09
C SER A 92 -7.24 -6.14 1.28
N ILE A 93 -6.21 -5.50 1.84
CA ILE A 93 -6.30 -4.74 3.09
C ILE A 93 -7.22 -3.52 2.91
N GLY A 94 -7.02 -2.75 1.84
CA GLY A 94 -7.85 -1.59 1.55
C GLY A 94 -9.34 -1.95 1.40
N ILE A 95 -9.66 -3.03 0.70
CA ILE A 95 -11.05 -3.52 0.56
C ILE A 95 -11.62 -3.96 1.91
N ALA A 96 -10.86 -4.71 2.71
CA ALA A 96 -11.32 -5.16 4.02
C ALA A 96 -11.64 -3.96 4.92
N MET A 97 -10.73 -2.99 4.99
CA MET A 97 -10.88 -1.81 5.81
C MET A 97 -11.96 -0.84 5.29
N LEU A 98 -12.16 -0.76 3.98
CA LEU A 98 -13.28 -0.01 3.40
C LEU A 98 -14.62 -0.64 3.82
N ARG A 99 -14.73 -1.97 3.79
CA ARG A 99 -15.95 -2.65 4.24
C ARG A 99 -16.22 -2.43 5.73
N GLU A 100 -15.17 -2.47 6.54
CA GLU A 100 -15.26 -2.21 7.99
C GLU A 100 -15.69 -0.76 8.26
N SER A 101 -15.01 0.23 7.68
CA SER A 101 -15.36 1.65 7.85
C SER A 101 -16.80 1.98 7.40
N ILE A 102 -17.30 1.36 6.33
CA ILE A 102 -18.71 1.49 5.92
C ILE A 102 -19.66 0.90 6.99
N ALA A 103 -19.30 -0.22 7.62
CA ALA A 103 -20.09 -0.79 8.71
C ALA A 103 -20.09 0.13 9.94
N GLU A 104 -18.93 0.70 10.30
CA GLU A 104 -18.80 1.62 11.42
C GLU A 104 -19.61 2.91 11.23
N VAL A 105 -19.58 3.51 10.03
CA VAL A 105 -20.42 4.69 9.71
C VAL A 105 -21.90 4.34 9.87
N ARG A 106 -22.33 3.18 9.36
CA ARG A 106 -23.73 2.74 9.49
C ARG A 106 -24.12 2.50 10.94
N GLN A 107 -23.22 1.95 11.75
CA GLN A 107 -23.45 1.76 13.17
C GLN A 107 -23.57 3.10 13.90
N ALA A 108 -22.64 4.03 13.64
CA ALA A 108 -22.64 5.34 14.28
C ALA A 108 -23.90 6.14 13.96
N GLU A 109 -24.36 6.13 12.70
CA GLU A 109 -25.60 6.80 12.30
C GLU A 109 -26.85 6.18 12.95
N ARG A 110 -26.89 4.86 13.13
CA ARG A 110 -28.01 4.18 13.79
C ARG A 110 -28.15 4.57 15.25
N PHE A 111 -27.04 4.67 15.96
CA PHE A 111 -27.01 4.97 17.39
C PHE A 111 -26.89 6.47 17.70
N ARG A 112 -26.83 7.33 16.68
CA ARG A 112 -26.68 8.79 16.83
C ARG A 112 -27.77 9.43 17.69
N THR A 113 -28.98 8.86 17.68
CA THR A 113 -30.15 9.38 18.40
C THR A 113 -30.28 8.80 19.81
N ASP A 114 -29.50 7.78 20.14
CA ASP A 114 -29.51 7.18 21.46
C ASP A 114 -28.58 7.99 22.37
N SER A 115 -29.13 8.92 23.13
CA SER A 115 -28.34 9.96 23.80
C SER A 115 -27.83 9.60 25.20
N LEU A 116 -28.38 8.56 25.85
CA LEU A 116 -28.06 8.22 27.25
C LEU A 116 -27.97 6.70 27.47
N LEU A 117 -26.80 6.24 27.90
CA LEU A 117 -26.57 4.87 28.34
C LEU A 117 -26.80 4.78 29.84
N PHE A 118 -27.67 3.86 30.27
CA PHE A 118 -27.82 3.51 31.68
C PHE A 118 -26.67 2.59 32.11
N LEU A 119 -25.85 3.05 33.06
CA LEU A 119 -24.69 2.30 33.57
C LEU A 119 -24.98 1.54 34.86
N GLY A 120 -26.15 1.74 35.46
CA GLY A 120 -26.51 1.20 36.78
C GLY A 120 -26.94 2.31 37.73
N ASN A 121 -27.17 1.95 38.98
CA ASN A 121 -27.51 2.91 40.03
C ASN A 121 -26.27 3.20 40.88
N ASP A 122 -26.10 4.45 41.28
CA ASP A 122 -25.08 4.85 42.24
C ASP A 122 -25.33 4.14 43.59
N PRO A 123 -24.34 3.40 44.15
CA PRO A 123 -24.51 2.65 45.38
C PRO A 123 -24.75 3.51 46.62
N VAL A 124 -24.45 4.82 46.57
CA VAL A 124 -24.63 5.75 47.70
C VAL A 124 -25.96 6.49 47.60
N THR A 125 -26.31 6.99 46.40
CA THR A 125 -27.50 7.83 46.20
C THR A 125 -28.70 7.07 45.64
N GLY A 126 -28.51 5.85 45.11
CA GLY A 126 -29.54 5.04 44.46
C GLY A 126 -30.02 5.58 43.11
N GLN A 127 -29.46 6.71 42.65
CA GLN A 127 -29.86 7.36 41.39
C GLN A 127 -29.24 6.66 40.18
N PRO A 128 -29.92 6.64 39.02
CA PRO A 128 -29.38 6.07 37.81
C PRO A 128 -28.17 6.89 37.31
N ILE A 129 -27.03 6.23 37.12
CA ILE A 129 -25.86 6.80 36.46
C ILE A 129 -26.11 6.71 34.96
N MET A 130 -26.38 7.86 34.34
CA MET A 130 -26.54 7.98 32.89
C MET A 130 -25.26 8.55 32.28
N GLN A 131 -24.71 7.90 31.26
CA GLN A 131 -23.59 8.42 30.48
C GLN A 131 -24.06 8.83 29.10
N ARG A 132 -23.61 9.98 28.60
CA ARG A 132 -23.85 10.36 27.19
C ARG A 132 -23.31 9.26 26.29
N ALA A 133 -24.14 8.76 25.37
CA ALA A 133 -23.71 7.74 24.44
C ALA A 133 -22.55 8.26 23.56
N PRO A 134 -21.57 7.42 23.21
CA PRO A 134 -20.41 7.83 22.43
C PRO A 134 -20.75 8.13 20.95
N TYR A 135 -21.97 7.83 20.51
CA TYR A 135 -22.43 8.02 19.14
C TYR A 135 -23.02 9.42 18.96
N ASP A 136 -22.16 10.43 18.86
CA ASP A 136 -22.57 11.79 18.52
C ASP A 136 -22.25 12.16 17.06
N ALA A 137 -22.59 13.39 16.66
CA ALA A 137 -22.31 13.88 15.31
C ALA A 137 -20.81 13.94 15.00
N GLY A 138 -19.97 14.17 16.01
CA GLY A 138 -18.51 14.18 15.86
C GLY A 138 -17.96 12.81 15.52
N LEU A 139 -18.43 11.77 16.21
CA LEU A 139 -18.03 10.40 15.90
C LEU A 139 -18.46 9.97 14.50
N VAL A 140 -19.68 10.34 14.08
CA VAL A 140 -20.15 10.05 12.72
C VAL A 140 -19.21 10.64 11.66
N GLU A 141 -18.79 11.89 11.85
CA GLU A 141 -17.89 12.57 10.93
C GLU A 141 -16.50 11.91 10.90
N ILE A 142 -15.95 11.55 12.06
CA ILE A 142 -14.68 10.81 12.14
C ILE A 142 -14.76 9.49 11.37
N ARG A 143 -15.84 8.72 11.53
CA ARG A 143 -16.03 7.46 10.81
C ARG A 143 -16.18 7.66 9.30
N ARG A 144 -16.82 8.76 8.86
CA ARG A 144 -16.90 9.12 7.44
C ARG A 144 -15.51 9.43 6.87
N GLY A 145 -14.69 10.17 7.62
CA GLY A 145 -13.29 10.43 7.28
C GLY A 145 -12.50 9.14 7.10
N HIS A 146 -12.58 8.21 8.05
CA HIS A 146 -11.90 6.90 7.92
C HIS A 146 -12.28 6.15 6.64
N ARG A 147 -13.56 6.19 6.24
CA ARG A 147 -14.02 5.60 4.98
C ARG A 147 -13.39 6.29 3.78
N GLU A 148 -13.33 7.61 3.78
CA GLU A 148 -12.74 8.41 2.70
C GLU A 148 -11.23 8.17 2.58
N ASP A 149 -10.51 8.02 3.69
CA ASP A 149 -9.10 7.66 3.70
C ASP A 149 -8.84 6.31 3.02
N TRP A 150 -9.69 5.30 3.30
CA TRP A 150 -9.56 3.99 2.67
C TRP A 150 -9.93 4.00 1.18
N ILE A 151 -10.86 4.85 0.75
CA ILE A 151 -11.13 5.08 -0.67
C ILE A 151 -9.91 5.72 -1.35
N ALA A 152 -9.32 6.74 -0.74
CA ALA A 152 -8.13 7.41 -1.27
C ALA A 152 -6.95 6.44 -1.36
N PHE A 153 -6.77 5.59 -0.35
CA PHE A 153 -5.76 4.53 -0.34
C PHE A 153 -5.91 3.57 -1.54
N LEU A 154 -7.13 3.08 -1.81
CA LEU A 154 -7.39 2.19 -2.94
C LEU A 154 -7.09 2.86 -4.28
N ILE A 155 -7.55 4.10 -4.47
CA ILE A 155 -7.26 4.88 -5.68
C ILE A 155 -5.74 5.04 -5.86
N ALA A 156 -5.02 5.38 -4.80
CA ALA A 156 -3.57 5.49 -4.84
C ALA A 156 -2.90 4.17 -5.20
N ASN A 157 -3.33 3.05 -4.59
CA ASN A 157 -2.82 1.71 -4.88
C ASN A 157 -2.93 1.36 -6.37
N HIS A 158 -4.08 1.64 -6.99
CA HIS A 158 -4.31 1.45 -8.43
C HIS A 158 -3.37 2.30 -9.30
N LEU A 159 -3.20 3.59 -8.96
CA LEU A 159 -2.32 4.49 -9.70
C LEU A 159 -0.86 4.08 -9.60
N PHE A 160 -0.40 3.69 -8.41
CA PHE A 160 0.97 3.20 -8.20
C PHE A 160 1.21 1.88 -8.93
N ALA A 161 0.25 0.95 -8.92
CA ALA A 161 0.34 -0.29 -9.66
C ALA A 161 0.43 -0.04 -11.18
N ALA A 162 -0.35 0.91 -11.69
CA ALA A 162 -0.32 1.34 -13.08
C ALA A 162 1.05 1.93 -13.49
N ALA A 163 1.57 2.85 -12.67
CA ALA A 163 2.86 3.48 -12.89
C ALA A 163 4.00 2.46 -12.86
N ASP A 164 4.04 1.58 -11.85
CA ASP A 164 5.05 0.53 -11.74
C ASP A 164 4.97 -0.45 -12.93
N GLY A 165 3.76 -0.84 -13.36
CA GLY A 165 3.56 -1.70 -14.53
C GLY A 165 4.06 -1.06 -15.83
N TYR A 166 3.79 0.23 -16.03
CA TYR A 166 4.29 0.99 -17.19
C TYR A 166 5.83 1.03 -17.21
N VAL A 167 6.45 1.36 -16.08
CA VAL A 167 7.91 1.44 -15.95
C VAL A 167 8.54 0.06 -16.15
N ALA A 168 7.99 -0.98 -15.53
CA ALA A 168 8.48 -2.36 -15.64
C ALA A 168 8.47 -2.87 -17.09
N ALA A 169 7.44 -2.52 -17.86
CA ALA A 169 7.35 -2.90 -19.26
C ALA A 169 8.35 -2.15 -20.15
N ASN A 170 8.68 -0.89 -19.83
CA ASN A 170 9.70 -0.12 -20.56
C ASN A 170 11.13 -0.56 -20.23
N LEU A 171 11.35 -1.11 -19.04
CA LEU A 171 12.66 -1.57 -18.57
C LEU A 171 12.80 -3.10 -18.63
N TRP A 172 11.94 -3.78 -19.39
CA TRP A 172 11.87 -5.24 -19.40
C TRP A 172 13.16 -5.91 -19.89
N ASP A 173 13.81 -5.29 -20.87
CA ASP A 173 15.05 -5.74 -21.50
C ASP A 173 16.31 -5.23 -20.77
N LEU A 174 16.15 -4.40 -19.74
CA LEU A 174 17.28 -3.83 -19.00
C LEU A 174 17.90 -4.90 -18.08
N PRO A 175 19.22 -5.21 -18.23
CA PRO A 175 19.89 -6.20 -17.38
C PRO A 175 20.19 -5.61 -15.99
N SER A 176 19.17 -5.42 -15.15
CA SER A 176 19.37 -4.95 -13.77
C SER A 176 19.76 -6.12 -12.86
N GLN A 177 21.05 -6.35 -12.66
CA GLN A 177 21.55 -7.24 -11.60
C GLN A 177 21.72 -6.44 -10.31
N VAL A 178 20.64 -6.27 -9.55
CA VAL A 178 20.72 -5.76 -8.17
C VAL A 178 20.91 -6.97 -7.26
N THR A 179 22.16 -7.23 -6.86
CA THR A 179 22.46 -8.32 -5.92
C THR A 179 22.60 -7.71 -4.52
N VAL A 180 21.68 -8.08 -3.63
CA VAL A 180 21.81 -7.78 -2.19
C VAL A 180 22.65 -8.90 -1.60
N ARG A 181 23.90 -8.60 -1.22
CA ARG A 181 24.79 -9.58 -0.59
C ARG A 181 24.98 -9.17 0.86
N ALA A 182 24.39 -9.94 1.79
CA ALA A 182 24.64 -9.75 3.22
C ALA A 182 26.09 -10.13 3.52
N SER A 183 26.88 -9.19 4.06
CA SER A 183 28.23 -9.43 4.55
C SER A 183 28.18 -9.55 6.08
N PRO A 184 28.99 -10.41 6.73
CA PRO A 184 29.01 -10.51 8.18
C PRO A 184 29.38 -9.15 8.80
N GLY A 185 28.39 -8.45 9.35
CA GLY A 185 28.53 -7.13 9.96
C GLY A 185 27.91 -5.94 9.21
N SER A 186 27.48 -6.08 7.94
CA SER A 186 26.74 -5.02 7.24
C SER A 186 25.90 -5.52 6.05
N THR A 187 24.73 -4.91 5.84
CA THR A 187 23.93 -5.10 4.62
C THR A 187 24.49 -4.19 3.54
N VAL A 188 25.20 -4.75 2.57
CA VAL A 188 25.70 -4.01 1.39
C VAL A 188 24.76 -4.26 0.22
N ILE A 189 24.16 -3.20 -0.31
CA ILE A 189 23.39 -3.22 -1.56
C ILE A 189 24.35 -2.83 -2.68
N ALA A 190 24.67 -3.76 -3.59
CA ALA A 190 25.51 -3.50 -4.74
C ALA A 190 24.67 -3.64 -6.03
N ALA A 191 24.58 -2.55 -6.80
CA ALA A 191 24.01 -2.58 -8.14
C ALA A 191 25.15 -2.66 -9.15
N ARG A 192 25.16 -3.70 -10.00
CA ARG A 192 26.12 -3.83 -11.09
C ARG A 192 25.41 -3.56 -12.40
N ILE A 193 25.74 -2.44 -13.03
CA ILE A 193 25.26 -2.10 -14.37
C ILE A 193 26.40 -2.46 -15.33
N ARG A 194 26.13 -3.39 -16.27
CA ARG A 194 27.05 -3.66 -17.38
C ARG A 194 26.54 -2.87 -18.57
N TRP A 195 27.32 -1.89 -19.01
CA TRP A 195 27.23 -1.27 -20.33
C TRP A 195 28.20 -1.95 -21.29
#